data_AF-A0A6H9SCX3-F1
#
_entry.id   AF-A0A6H9SCX3-F1
#
_cell.length_a   1.000
_cell.length_b   1.000
_cell.length_c   1.000
_cell.angle_alpha   90.00
_cell.angle_beta   90.00
_cell.angle_gamma   90.00
#
_symmetry.space_group_name_H-M   'P 1'
#
loop_
_entity.id
_entity.type
_entity.pdbx_description
1 polymer ?
#
loop_
_entity_poly.entity_id
_entity_poly.type
_entity_poly.pdbx_seq_one_letter_code
_entity_poly.pdbx_strand_id
1 'polypeptide(L)'
;LQAILDQHGIEQLVVVGSMSHMCVDGVVRAAADLGYGVTVIHDACATLDLEFNGVVVPAAQVHAAFMAALGFAYASVVSTEQFLAANR
;
A
#
# COMPACT_ATOMS: atom_id res chain seq x y z
N LEU A 1 15.58 -5.01 5.04
CA LEU A 1 15.12 -3.61 5.02
C LEU A 1 14.91 -3.08 6.44
N GLN A 2 14.18 -3.79 7.31
CA GLN A 2 13.92 -3.41 8.71
C GLN A 2 15.18 -2.87 9.44
N ALA A 3 16.27 -3.64 9.50
CA ALA A 3 17.50 -3.20 10.18
C ALA A 3 18.07 -1.85 9.67
N ILE A 4 17.89 -1.53 8.39
CA ILE A 4 18.32 -0.25 7.81
C ILE A 4 17.38 0.87 8.28
N LEU A 5 16.06 0.63 8.26
CA LEU A 5 15.07 1.59 8.74
C LEU A 5 15.26 1.90 10.23
N ASP A 6 15.50 0.86 11.04
CA ASP A 6 15.73 0.98 12.49
C ASP A 6 17.03 1.74 12.79
N GLN A 7 18.10 1.47 12.04
CA GLN A 7 19.37 2.20 12.16
C GLN A 7 19.19 3.70 11.91
N HIS A 8 18.25 4.07 11.04
CA HIS A 8 17.92 5.47 10.74
C HIS A 8 16.79 6.04 11.60
N GLY A 9 16.25 5.27 12.55
CA GLY A 9 15.14 5.71 13.42
C GLY A 9 13.86 6.03 12.66
N ILE A 10 13.60 5.34 11.54
CA ILE A 10 12.39 5.56 10.74
C ILE A 10 11.22 4.86 11.41
N GLU A 11 10.16 5.60 11.75
CA GLU A 11 8.95 5.06 12.38
C GLU A 11 7.73 5.06 11.44
N GLN A 12 7.83 5.79 10.32
CA GLN A 12 6.74 6.02 9.38
C GLN A 12 7.17 5.72 7.95
N LEU A 13 6.35 4.99 7.20
CA LEU A 13 6.60 4.61 5.81
C LEU A 13 5.49 5.13 4.89
N VAL A 14 5.91 5.78 3.81
CA VAL A 14 5.02 6.15 2.69
C VAL A 14 5.29 5.19 1.55
N VAL A 15 4.29 4.43 1.15
CA VAL A 15 4.41 3.33 0.18
C VAL A 15 3.70 3.70 -1.12
N VAL A 16 4.44 3.53 -2.23
CA VAL A 16 4.00 3.70 -3.61
C VAL A 16 4.61 2.61 -4.49
N GLY A 17 4.11 2.40 -5.71
CA GLY A 17 4.72 1.50 -6.69
C GLY A 17 3.82 0.36 -7.15
N SER A 18 4.41 -0.81 -7.44
CA SER A 18 3.66 -1.93 -8.01
C SER A 18 4.15 -3.29 -7.50
N MET A 19 3.28 -4.30 -7.38
CA MET A 19 1.84 -4.26 -7.67
C MET A 19 0.99 -4.10 -6.42
N SER A 20 -0.15 -3.39 -6.52
CA SER A 20 -1.09 -3.15 -5.42
C SER A 20 -1.52 -4.44 -4.71
N HIS A 21 -1.72 -5.53 -5.45
CA HIS A 21 -2.19 -6.82 -4.92
C HIS A 21 -1.08 -7.75 -4.43
N MET A 22 0.20 -7.39 -4.60
CA MET A 22 1.32 -8.30 -4.38
C MET A 22 2.42 -7.64 -3.56
N CYS A 23 3.34 -6.91 -4.21
CA CYS A 23 4.49 -6.31 -3.52
C CYS A 23 4.05 -5.21 -2.55
N VAL A 24 3.06 -4.39 -2.94
CA VAL A 24 2.53 -3.31 -2.10
C VAL A 24 1.76 -3.90 -0.92
N ASP A 25 0.84 -4.85 -1.16
CA ASP A 25 0.12 -5.54 -0.07
C ASP A 25 1.08 -6.20 0.92
N GLY A 26 2.07 -6.95 0.41
CA GLY A 26 3.05 -7.65 1.23
C GLY A 26 3.89 -6.71 2.10
N VAL A 27 4.42 -5.62 1.53
CA VAL A 27 5.25 -4.68 2.31
C VAL A 27 4.42 -3.88 3.31
N VAL A 28 3.19 -3.49 2.96
CA VAL A 28 2.32 -2.71 3.85
C VAL A 28 1.92 -3.53 5.07
N ARG A 29 1.49 -4.78 4.88
CA ARG A 29 1.15 -5.67 5.99
C ARG A 29 2.36 -5.94 6.87
N ALA A 30 3.48 -6.31 6.27
CA ALA A 30 4.71 -6.58 7.03
C ALA A 30 5.18 -5.34 7.82
N ALA A 31 5.11 -4.15 7.22
CA ALA A 31 5.49 -2.91 7.91
C ALA A 31 4.57 -2.61 9.11
N ALA A 32 3.25 -2.74 8.92
CA ALA A 32 2.29 -2.55 10.01
C ALA A 32 2.47 -3.59 11.13
N ASP A 33 2.68 -4.86 10.79
CA ASP A 33 2.93 -5.94 11.76
C ASP A 33 4.23 -5.72 12.56
N LEU A 34 5.23 -5.08 11.95
CA LEU A 34 6.49 -4.69 12.58
C LEU A 34 6.37 -3.38 13.41
N GLY A 35 5.20 -2.73 13.40
CA GLY A 35 4.91 -1.55 14.22
C GLY A 35 5.21 -0.20 13.55
N TYR A 36 5.55 -0.16 12.26
CA TYR A 36 5.67 1.10 11.54
C TYR A 36 4.29 1.71 11.28
N GLY A 37 4.18 3.04 11.35
CA GLY A 37 3.00 3.71 10.79
C GLY A 37 3.09 3.74 9.27
N VAL A 38 2.02 3.33 8.58
CA VAL A 38 2.04 3.17 7.12
C VAL A 38 1.01 4.07 6.47
N THR A 39 1.44 4.80 5.43
CA THR A 39 0.57 5.52 4.50
C THR A 39 0.78 4.97 3.10
N VAL A 40 -0.30 4.61 2.41
CA VAL A 40 -0.29 4.18 1.01
C VAL A 40 -0.89 5.29 0.16
N ILE A 41 -0.15 5.70 -0.88
CA ILE A 41 -0.64 6.67 -1.85
C ILE A 41 -1.29 5.91 -3.00
N HIS A 42 -2.62 5.75 -2.94
CA HIS A 42 -3.32 4.78 -3.79
C HIS A 42 -3.20 5.10 -5.28
N ASP A 43 -3.25 6.38 -5.66
CA ASP A 43 -3.13 6.86 -7.03
C ASP A 43 -1.68 6.85 -7.57
N ALA A 44 -0.71 6.54 -6.70
CA ALA A 44 0.68 6.24 -7.06
C ALA A 44 0.99 4.73 -7.01
N CYS A 45 -0.03 3.87 -6.94
CA CYS A 45 0.10 2.42 -6.98
C CYS A 45 -0.56 1.81 -8.23
N ALA A 46 0.05 0.76 -8.80
CA ALA A 46 -0.46 0.11 -10.01
C ALA A 46 -0.69 -1.40 -9.84
N THR A 47 -1.60 -1.97 -10.62
CA THR A 47 -1.87 -3.41 -10.71
C THR A 47 -2.30 -3.79 -12.12
N LEU A 48 -2.57 -5.08 -12.34
CA LEU A 48 -3.06 -5.67 -13.59
C LEU A 48 -4.30 -6.54 -13.34
N ASP A 49 -4.97 -6.94 -14.42
CA ASP A 49 -6.11 -7.87 -14.38
C ASP A 49 -5.65 -9.22 -13.84
N LEU A 50 -6.45 -9.82 -12.95
CA LEU A 50 -6.16 -11.14 -12.38
C LEU A 50 -7.20 -12.15 -12.83
N GLU A 51 -6.82 -13.42 -12.89
CA GLU A 51 -7.75 -14.51 -13.16
C GLU A 51 -7.68 -15.55 -12.03
N PHE A 52 -8.85 -16.00 -11.56
CA PHE A 52 -8.95 -17.14 -10.66
C PHE A 52 -10.18 -17.98 -11.01
N ASN A 53 -9.98 -19.28 -11.28
CA ASN A 53 -11.06 -20.23 -11.60
C ASN A 53 -11.94 -19.77 -12.77
N GLY A 54 -11.33 -19.24 -13.84
CA GLY A 54 -12.03 -18.72 -15.02
C GLY A 54 -12.74 -17.37 -14.81
N VAL A 55 -12.61 -16.75 -13.63
CA VAL A 55 -13.13 -15.41 -13.35
C VAL A 55 -12.02 -14.40 -13.53
N VAL A 56 -12.17 -13.50 -14.49
CA VAL A 56 -11.28 -12.34 -14.67
C VAL A 56 -11.76 -11.20 -13.77
N VAL A 57 -10.87 -10.71 -12.92
CA VAL A 57 -11.07 -9.55 -12.05
C VAL A 57 -10.29 -8.37 -12.66
N PRO A 58 -10.98 -7.33 -13.19
CA PRO A 58 -10.32 -6.18 -13.78
C PRO A 58 -9.39 -5.46 -12.78
N ALA A 59 -8.29 -4.90 -13.27
CA ALA A 59 -7.26 -4.23 -12.49
C ALA A 59 -7.83 -3.18 -11.52
N ALA A 60 -8.83 -2.42 -11.95
CA ALA A 60 -9.50 -1.43 -11.10
C ALA A 60 -10.20 -2.08 -9.88
N GLN A 61 -10.82 -3.25 -10.05
CA GLN A 61 -11.45 -3.99 -8.96
C GLN A 61 -10.41 -4.64 -8.04
N VAL A 62 -9.34 -5.20 -8.62
CA VAL A 62 -8.20 -5.70 -7.84
C VAL A 62 -7.61 -4.59 -6.97
N HIS A 63 -7.31 -3.44 -7.57
CA HIS A 63 -6.76 -2.29 -6.86
C HIS A 63 -7.70 -1.82 -5.75
N ALA A 64 -8.99 -1.61 -6.05
CA ALA A 64 -9.98 -1.15 -5.08
C ALA A 64 -10.13 -2.12 -3.90
N ALA A 65 -10.17 -3.44 -4.16
CA ALA A 65 -10.30 -4.44 -3.10
C ALA A 65 -9.10 -4.42 -2.14
N PHE A 66 -7.87 -4.34 -2.68
CA PHE A 66 -6.67 -4.29 -1.85
C PHE A 66 -6.53 -2.95 -1.12
N MET A 67 -6.83 -1.82 -1.75
CA MET A 67 -6.82 -0.51 -1.06
C MET A 67 -7.85 -0.46 0.07
N ALA A 68 -9.03 -1.04 -0.12
CA ALA A 68 -10.04 -1.14 0.94
C ALA A 68 -9.56 -2.01 2.12
N ALA A 69 -8.96 -3.17 1.83
CA ALA A 69 -8.44 -4.06 2.87
C ALA A 69 -7.28 -3.43 3.65
N LEU A 70 -6.33 -2.79 2.96
CA LEU A 70 -5.20 -2.09 3.58
C LEU A 70 -5.68 -0.90 4.41
N GLY A 71 -6.61 -0.10 3.88
CA GLY A 71 -7.20 1.05 4.57
C GLY A 71 -8.00 0.70 5.82
N PHE A 72 -8.54 -0.52 5.90
CA PHE A 72 -9.30 -0.97 7.06
C PHE A 72 -8.40 -1.37 8.23
N ALA A 73 -7.28 -2.07 7.98
CA ALA A 73 -6.54 -2.76 9.03
C ALA A 73 -5.05 -2.43 9.14
N TYR A 74 -4.43 -1.86 8.10
CA TYR A 74 -2.95 -1.82 8.02
C TYR A 74 -2.36 -0.43 7.75
N ALA A 75 -3.06 0.46 7.04
CA ALA A 75 -2.47 1.73 6.61
C ALA A 75 -3.52 2.84 6.46
N SER A 76 -3.06 4.08 6.53
CA SER A 76 -3.81 5.22 5.97
C SER A 76 -3.72 5.15 4.44
N VAL A 77 -4.84 5.22 3.75
CA VAL A 77 -4.89 5.18 2.27
C VAL A 77 -5.42 6.51 1.76
N VAL A 78 -4.56 7.29 1.09
CA VAL A 78 -4.84 8.67 0.67
C VAL A 78 -4.41 8.91 -0.77
N SER A 79 -4.93 9.97 -1.40
CA SER A 79 -4.45 10.39 -2.71
C SER A 79 -3.13 11.17 -2.60
N THR A 80 -2.39 11.25 -3.70
CA THR A 80 -1.16 12.05 -3.79
C THR A 80 -1.45 13.50 -3.44
N GLU A 81 -2.57 14.04 -3.91
CA GLU A 81 -3.01 15.40 -3.61
C GLU A 81 -3.23 15.63 -2.12
N GLN A 82 -3.99 14.73 -1.45
CA GLN A 82 -4.24 14.82 -0.01
C GLN A 82 -2.94 14.76 0.79
N PHE A 83 -2.02 13.86 0.41
CA PHE A 83 -0.74 13.73 1.08
C PHE A 83 0.13 14.98 0.95
N LEU A 84 0.24 15.55 -0.26
CA LEU A 84 1.02 16.76 -0.49
C LEU A 84 0.39 17.99 0.19
N ALA A 85 -0.93 18.09 0.25
CA ALA A 85 -1.62 19.18 0.93
C ALA A 85 -1.39 19.17 2.46
N ALA A 86 -1.29 17.98 3.06
CA ALA A 86 -1.06 17.82 4.51
C ALA A 86 0.40 18.01 4.94
N ASN A 87 1.36 17.98 4.00
CA ASN A 87 2.81 17.98 4.27
C ASN A 87 3.55 19.11 3.54
N ARG A 88 2.87 20.24 3.30
CA ARG A 88 3.47 21.46 2.76
C ARG A 88 4.06 22.36 3.85
#